data_AF-A0A1R3JUJ4-F1
#
_entry.id   AF-A0A1R3JUJ4-F1
#
_cell.length_a   1.000
_cell.length_b   1.000
_cell.length_c   1.000
_cell.angle_alpha   90.00
_cell.angle_beta   90.00
_cell.angle_gamma   90.00
#
_symmetry.space_group_name_H-M   'P 1'
#
loop_
_entity.id
_entity.type
_entity.pdbx_description
1 polymer ?
#
loop_
_entity_poly.entity_id
_entity_poly.type
_entity_poly.pdbx_seq_one_letter_code
_entity_poly.pdbx_strand_id
1 'polypeptide(L)'
;MESQNNTKMSGNDGKQFMSRKVSNCDLILRVLALLLTLVSAIVLGVNRQTKVVPVQIAPNLPPVNVAAQAKWHYLSAFVYSFVSNIIACSYAAISILIAMGTRNGKKGLAAIIILLDLIMVALLFSSNGAALAIGLMGYKGNSHVQWNKVCNVFDKFCDQVAVAVVLSLLGYSDKLIPPLSQFSPLETAAAAIVDEIEKGSCRPKEANTNKKLIVTGSMKKERDRRGKMAENYDLLQSMLPTLTLLPKANREMILAETTTYIQSLEKEIKRLEELNKNSSSDQAKLLKGKIHLFNSDRNSSINVTVSSNVAFFGIQSVNRPRLVTDIFMVFDYHKVEVLAANVVVNQKQLTLTVTAVVNGNGENTIEKIKRDIVLNL
;
A
#
# COMPACT_ATOMS: atom_id res chain seq x y z
N MET A 1 -9.74 -71.75 4.15
CA MET A 1 -10.11 -70.37 3.80
C MET A 1 -8.83 -69.58 3.72
N GLU A 2 -8.28 -69.43 2.52
CA GLU A 2 -7.06 -68.65 2.28
C GLU A 2 -7.02 -68.29 0.79
N SER A 3 -6.93 -66.99 0.49
CA SER A 3 -5.91 -66.47 -0.44
C SER A 3 -6.05 -64.94 -0.55
N GLN A 4 -4.97 -64.24 -0.22
CA GLN A 4 -4.72 -62.84 -0.56
C GLN A 4 -4.43 -62.73 -2.06
N ASN A 5 -4.88 -61.68 -2.77
CA ASN A 5 -4.11 -61.13 -3.89
C ASN A 5 -4.48 -59.69 -4.27
N ASN A 6 -3.64 -58.77 -3.80
CA ASN A 6 -3.01 -57.63 -4.50
C ASN A 6 -3.81 -56.78 -5.50
N THR A 7 -4.08 -55.56 -5.06
CA THR A 7 -4.42 -54.36 -5.82
C THR A 7 -3.32 -54.02 -6.82
N LYS A 8 -3.62 -54.10 -8.13
CA LYS A 8 -2.76 -53.59 -9.19
C LYS A 8 -3.23 -52.18 -9.59
N MET A 9 -2.49 -51.18 -9.11
CA MET A 9 -2.59 -49.78 -9.55
C MET A 9 -2.18 -49.70 -11.03
N SER A 10 -3.10 -49.33 -11.90
CA SER A 10 -2.81 -48.92 -13.28
C SER A 10 -3.36 -47.52 -13.50
N GLY A 11 -2.60 -46.52 -13.05
CA GLY A 11 -2.80 -45.14 -13.45
C GLY A 11 -2.27 -44.94 -14.86
N ASN A 12 -3.18 -44.77 -15.82
CA ASN A 12 -2.87 -44.20 -17.12
C ASN A 12 -4.04 -43.34 -17.57
N ASP A 13 -4.22 -42.20 -16.90
CA ASP A 13 -5.16 -41.17 -17.29
C ASP A 13 -4.42 -39.99 -17.91
N GLY A 14 -4.90 -39.56 -19.09
CA GLY A 14 -4.76 -38.16 -19.49
C GLY A 14 -3.86 -37.84 -20.68
N LYS A 15 -3.84 -38.65 -21.76
CA LYS A 15 -3.47 -38.15 -23.09
C LYS A 15 -4.59 -38.41 -24.11
N GLN A 16 -5.75 -37.81 -23.89
CA GLN A 16 -6.71 -37.59 -24.98
C GLN A 16 -6.48 -36.20 -25.57
N PHE A 17 -5.44 -36.09 -26.39
CA PHE A 17 -5.34 -34.97 -27.34
C PHE A 17 -6.33 -35.27 -28.47
N MET A 18 -7.58 -34.84 -28.25
CA MET A 18 -8.71 -35.12 -29.14
C MET A 18 -8.45 -34.51 -30.51
N SER A 19 -8.26 -35.35 -31.53
CA SER A 19 -8.12 -34.92 -32.93
C SER A 19 -9.48 -34.39 -33.41
N ARG A 20 -9.68 -33.09 -33.26
CA ARG A 20 -10.92 -32.41 -33.65
C ARG A 20 -10.83 -31.98 -35.11
N LYS A 21 -11.81 -32.37 -35.91
CA LYS A 21 -12.06 -31.78 -37.23
C LYS A 21 -12.26 -30.26 -37.03
N VAL A 22 -11.55 -29.42 -37.78
CA VAL A 22 -11.72 -27.96 -37.74
C VAL A 22 -13.19 -27.68 -38.07
N SER A 23 -13.96 -27.27 -37.07
CA SER A 23 -15.35 -26.90 -37.24
C SER A 23 -15.43 -25.54 -37.92
N ASN A 24 -16.47 -25.29 -38.72
CA ASN A 24 -16.75 -23.95 -39.26
C ASN A 24 -16.79 -22.89 -38.14
N CYS A 25 -17.16 -23.29 -36.92
CA CYS A 25 -17.07 -22.44 -35.74
C CYS A 25 -15.63 -21.98 -35.47
N ASP A 26 -14.64 -22.88 -35.44
CA ASP A 26 -13.22 -22.54 -35.22
C ASP A 26 -12.69 -21.54 -36.26
N LEU A 27 -13.10 -21.70 -37.52
CA LEU A 27 -12.75 -20.75 -38.58
C LEU A 27 -13.36 -19.36 -38.36
N ILE A 28 -14.66 -19.29 -38.01
CA ILE A 28 -15.36 -18.03 -37.71
C ILE A 28 -14.70 -17.32 -36.52
N LEU A 29 -14.30 -18.09 -35.50
CA LEU A 29 -13.62 -17.58 -34.31
C LEU A 29 -12.26 -16.96 -34.65
N ARG A 30 -11.46 -17.63 -35.49
CA ARG A 30 -10.16 -17.09 -35.96
C ARG A 30 -10.32 -15.83 -36.79
N VAL A 31 -11.35 -15.75 -37.64
CA VAL A 31 -11.66 -14.54 -38.43
C VAL A 31 -12.09 -13.40 -37.52
N LEU A 32 -12.95 -13.66 -36.53
CA LEU A 32 -13.40 -12.63 -35.60
C LEU A 32 -12.24 -12.10 -34.73
N ALA A 33 -11.38 -12.99 -34.24
CA ALA A 33 -10.18 -12.62 -33.49
C ALA A 33 -9.22 -11.76 -34.33
N LEU A 34 -9.04 -12.10 -35.62
CA LEU A 34 -8.24 -11.30 -36.56
C LEU A 34 -8.81 -9.89 -36.68
N LEU A 35 -10.12 -9.76 -36.93
CA LEU A 35 -10.76 -8.45 -37.09
C LEU A 35 -10.66 -7.61 -35.81
N LEU A 36 -10.92 -8.20 -34.64
CA LEU A 36 -10.89 -7.50 -33.36
C LEU A 36 -9.48 -7.03 -32.98
N THR A 37 -8.46 -7.89 -33.14
CA THR A 37 -7.06 -7.53 -32.87
C THR A 37 -6.53 -6.50 -33.87
N LEU A 38 -6.95 -6.57 -35.14
CA LEU A 38 -6.61 -5.58 -36.16
C LEU A 38 -7.22 -4.20 -35.83
N VAL A 39 -8.51 -4.15 -35.49
CA VAL A 39 -9.17 -2.89 -35.11
C VAL A 39 -8.52 -2.31 -33.85
N SER A 40 -8.25 -3.14 -32.84
CA SER A 40 -7.52 -2.73 -31.64
C SER A 40 -6.16 -2.10 -31.96
N ALA A 41 -5.36 -2.76 -32.81
CA ALA A 41 -4.05 -2.25 -33.22
C ALA A 41 -4.17 -0.90 -33.96
N ILE A 42 -5.14 -0.75 -34.85
CA ILE A 42 -5.35 0.51 -35.60
C ILE A 42 -5.77 1.63 -34.65
N VAL A 43 -6.74 1.39 -33.78
CA VAL A 43 -7.23 2.40 -32.81
C VAL A 43 -6.09 2.86 -31.91
N LEU A 44 -5.28 1.93 -31.40
CA LEU A 44 -4.15 2.26 -30.54
C LEU A 44 -3.01 2.97 -31.30
N GLY A 45 -2.69 2.52 -32.52
CA GLY A 45 -1.60 3.05 -33.34
C GLY A 45 -1.87 4.42 -33.98
N VAL A 46 -3.14 4.81 -34.15
CA VAL A 46 -3.51 6.13 -34.65
C VAL A 46 -3.70 7.14 -33.50
N ASN A 47 -3.73 6.66 -32.25
CA ASN A 47 -4.07 7.48 -31.09
C ASN A 47 -3.01 8.56 -30.80
N ARG A 48 -3.41 9.82 -30.94
CA ARG A 48 -2.59 10.99 -30.65
C ARG A 48 -3.46 12.14 -30.18
N GLN A 49 -3.02 12.86 -29.16
CA GLN A 49 -3.71 14.05 -28.66
C GLN A 49 -2.70 15.09 -28.17
N THR A 50 -2.92 16.36 -28.50
CA THR A 50 -2.09 17.47 -28.04
C THR A 50 -2.97 18.45 -27.28
N LYS A 51 -2.57 18.82 -26.06
CA LYS A 51 -3.31 19.72 -25.18
C LYS A 51 -2.33 20.69 -24.50
N VAL A 52 -2.77 21.92 -24.35
CA VAL A 52 -1.99 22.94 -23.64
C VAL A 52 -2.25 22.77 -22.15
N VAL A 53 -1.19 22.53 -21.37
CA VAL A 53 -1.25 22.39 -19.92
C VAL A 53 -0.44 23.49 -19.25
N PRO A 54 -1.00 24.13 -18.21
CA PRO A 54 -0.26 25.09 -17.42
C PRO A 54 0.74 24.35 -16.54
N VAL A 55 2.03 24.63 -16.71
CA VAL A 55 3.10 24.10 -15.85
C VAL A 55 3.64 25.23 -14.98
N GLN A 56 3.62 25.03 -13.67
CA GLN A 56 4.22 25.94 -12.71
C GLN A 56 5.68 25.55 -12.51
N ILE A 57 6.59 26.35 -13.05
CA ILE A 57 8.05 26.10 -13.01
C ILE A 57 8.63 26.46 -11.63
N ALA A 58 8.00 27.40 -10.92
CA ALA A 58 8.34 27.80 -9.56
C ALA A 58 7.12 28.41 -8.86
N PRO A 59 7.02 28.35 -7.52
CA PRO A 59 5.87 28.85 -6.76
C PRO A 59 5.65 30.37 -6.86
N ASN A 60 6.63 31.13 -7.36
CA ASN A 60 6.60 32.60 -7.46
C ASN A 60 6.48 33.12 -8.90
N LEU A 61 6.26 32.25 -9.90
CA LEU A 61 6.18 32.61 -11.33
C LEU A 61 4.81 32.22 -11.91
N PRO A 62 4.24 33.01 -12.84
CA PRO A 62 2.96 32.69 -13.47
C PRO A 62 3.05 31.36 -14.25
N PRO A 63 1.98 30.55 -14.28
CA PRO A 63 1.96 29.28 -14.98
C PRO A 63 2.25 29.46 -16.47
N VAL A 64 3.28 28.77 -16.97
CA VAL A 64 3.63 28.79 -18.39
C VAL A 64 2.83 27.71 -19.09
N ASN A 65 2.08 28.11 -20.11
CA ASN A 65 1.29 27.22 -20.93
C ASN A 65 2.20 26.46 -21.90
N VAL A 66 2.45 25.19 -21.64
CA VAL A 66 3.22 24.32 -22.54
C VAL A 66 2.28 23.35 -23.25
N ALA A 67 2.48 23.18 -24.56
CA ALA A 67 1.75 22.18 -25.33
C ALA A 67 2.31 20.79 -24.98
N ALA A 68 1.60 20.05 -24.14
CA ALA A 68 1.93 18.66 -23.88
C ALA A 68 1.30 17.75 -24.94
N GLN A 69 2.12 16.84 -25.44
CA GLN A 69 1.74 15.90 -26.49
C GLN A 69 1.67 14.49 -25.92
N ALA A 70 0.50 13.87 -26.01
CA ALA A 70 0.30 12.45 -25.70
C ALA A 70 0.29 11.64 -27.00
N LYS A 71 1.25 10.72 -27.14
CA LYS A 71 1.33 9.76 -28.25
C LYS A 71 1.37 8.35 -27.69
N TRP A 72 0.77 7.41 -28.42
CA TRP A 72 0.77 5.99 -28.06
C TRP A 72 2.19 5.44 -27.84
N HIS A 73 3.17 5.87 -28.63
CA HIS A 73 4.53 5.35 -28.56
C HIS A 73 5.40 5.94 -27.42
N TYR A 74 4.89 6.88 -26.64
CA TYR A 74 5.60 7.39 -25.46
C TYR A 74 5.51 6.47 -24.25
N LEU A 75 4.51 5.58 -24.22
CA LEU A 75 4.32 4.61 -23.14
C LEU A 75 4.66 3.21 -23.66
N SER A 76 5.70 2.61 -23.07
CA SER A 76 6.15 1.26 -23.43
C SER A 76 5.04 0.20 -23.31
N ALA A 77 4.11 0.36 -22.37
CA ALA A 77 2.97 -0.55 -22.21
C ALA A 77 2.01 -0.51 -23.41
N PHE A 78 1.75 0.67 -23.98
CA PHE A 78 0.90 0.80 -25.17
C PHE A 78 1.61 0.30 -26.42
N VAL A 79 2.92 0.54 -26.54
CA VAL A 79 3.74 -0.07 -27.60
C VAL A 79 3.70 -1.60 -27.50
N TYR A 80 3.85 -2.15 -26.30
CA TYR A 80 3.80 -3.61 -26.11
C TYR A 80 2.44 -4.19 -26.51
N SER A 81 1.33 -3.55 -26.10
CA SER A 81 -0.02 -3.95 -26.52
C SER A 81 -0.23 -3.84 -28.03
N PHE A 82 0.23 -2.75 -28.66
CA PHE A 82 0.17 -2.57 -30.11
C PHE A 82 0.92 -3.68 -30.85
N VAL A 83 2.19 -3.93 -30.51
CA VAL A 83 3.01 -4.97 -31.13
C VAL A 83 2.40 -6.36 -30.93
N SER A 84 1.89 -6.64 -29.74
CA SER A 84 1.25 -7.93 -29.43
C SER A 84 0.00 -8.18 -30.28
N ASN A 85 -0.84 -7.16 -30.50
CA ASN A 85 -2.00 -7.26 -31.38
C ASN A 85 -1.60 -7.50 -32.85
N ILE A 86 -0.51 -6.90 -33.35
CA ILE A 86 0.00 -7.14 -34.71
C ILE A 86 0.53 -8.58 -34.86
N ILE A 87 1.27 -9.08 -33.88
CA ILE A 87 1.76 -10.47 -33.88
C ILE A 87 0.57 -11.44 -33.88
N ALA A 88 -0.42 -11.22 -33.02
CA ALA A 88 -1.63 -12.03 -32.99
C ALA A 88 -2.42 -12.00 -34.31
N CYS A 89 -2.56 -10.82 -34.94
CA CYS A 89 -3.24 -10.67 -36.22
C CYS A 89 -2.53 -11.43 -37.35
N SER A 90 -1.20 -11.32 -37.45
CA SER A 90 -0.43 -12.04 -38.46
C SER A 90 -0.50 -13.55 -38.26
N TYR A 91 -0.43 -14.02 -37.01
CA TYR A 91 -0.63 -15.42 -36.68
C TYR A 91 -2.03 -15.93 -37.04
N ALA A 92 -3.09 -15.19 -36.69
CA ALA A 92 -4.47 -15.57 -37.02
C ALA A 92 -4.67 -15.71 -38.54
N ALA A 93 -4.11 -14.79 -39.33
CA ALA A 93 -4.16 -14.85 -40.79
C ALA A 93 -3.45 -16.11 -41.34
N ILE A 94 -2.22 -16.38 -40.87
CA ILE A 94 -1.47 -17.59 -41.26
C ILE A 94 -2.24 -18.85 -40.87
N SER A 95 -2.84 -18.87 -39.68
CA SER A 95 -3.60 -20.02 -39.21
C SER A 95 -4.85 -20.27 -40.06
N ILE A 96 -5.53 -19.23 -40.54
CA ILE A 96 -6.68 -19.37 -41.44
C ILE A 96 -6.21 -19.96 -42.78
N LEU A 97 -5.09 -19.48 -43.33
CA LEU A 97 -4.53 -20.00 -44.58
C LEU A 97 -4.17 -21.50 -44.47
N ILE A 98 -3.56 -21.89 -43.35
CA ILE A 98 -3.25 -23.30 -43.08
C ILE A 98 -4.54 -24.12 -42.98
N ALA A 99 -5.54 -23.64 -42.22
CA ALA A 99 -6.82 -24.33 -42.05
C ALA A 99 -7.57 -24.55 -43.37
N MET A 100 -7.50 -23.61 -44.31
CA MET A 100 -8.08 -23.77 -45.66
C MET A 100 -7.26 -24.70 -46.55
N GLY A 101 -5.92 -24.66 -46.45
CA GLY A 101 -5.01 -25.43 -47.31
C GLY A 101 -4.87 -26.91 -46.94
N THR A 102 -5.00 -27.27 -45.65
CA THR A 102 -4.83 -28.66 -45.18
C THR A 102 -6.17 -29.37 -44.98
N ARG A 103 -6.83 -29.77 -46.08
CA ARG A 103 -8.05 -30.59 -46.03
C ARG A 103 -7.80 -32.06 -45.61
N ASN A 104 -6.56 -32.55 -45.73
CA ASN A 104 -6.14 -33.89 -45.33
C ASN A 104 -5.14 -33.81 -44.16
N GLY A 105 -5.64 -33.94 -42.92
CA GLY A 105 -4.93 -33.61 -41.69
C GLY A 105 -3.81 -34.59 -41.29
N LYS A 106 -2.60 -34.06 -41.09
CA LYS A 106 -1.53 -34.73 -40.32
C LYS A 106 -1.73 -34.42 -38.84
N LYS A 107 -1.92 -35.46 -38.00
CA LYS A 107 -2.23 -35.34 -36.55
C LYS A 107 -1.26 -34.44 -35.76
N GLY A 108 -0.01 -34.28 -36.22
CA GLY A 108 1.01 -33.43 -35.56
C GLY A 108 0.80 -31.92 -35.73
N LEU A 109 0.18 -31.46 -36.83
CA LEU A 109 0.01 -30.03 -37.10
C LEU A 109 -1.03 -29.39 -36.15
N ALA A 110 -2.07 -30.13 -35.79
CA ALA A 110 -3.12 -29.64 -34.88
C ALA A 110 -2.58 -29.34 -33.47
N ALA A 111 -1.65 -30.16 -32.96
CA ALA A 111 -1.06 -29.94 -31.65
C ALA A 111 -0.17 -28.68 -31.60
N ILE A 112 0.58 -28.41 -32.68
CA ILE A 112 1.41 -27.21 -32.81
C ILE A 112 0.55 -25.95 -32.88
N ILE A 113 -0.55 -26.00 -33.64
CA ILE A 113 -1.50 -24.87 -33.74
C ILE A 113 -2.09 -24.55 -32.36
N ILE A 114 -2.55 -25.55 -31.61
CA ILE A 114 -3.10 -25.36 -30.26
C ILE A 114 -2.07 -24.76 -29.29
N LEU A 115 -0.80 -25.20 -29.36
CA LEU A 115 0.26 -24.63 -28.53
C LEU A 115 0.53 -23.15 -28.88
N LEU A 116 0.57 -22.83 -30.18
CA LEU A 116 0.77 -21.46 -30.65
C LEU A 116 -0.43 -20.56 -30.31
N ASP A 117 -1.66 -21.07 -30.44
CA ASP A 117 -2.88 -20.38 -30.01
C ASP A 117 -2.76 -19.99 -28.53
N LEU A 118 -2.34 -20.93 -27.66
CA LEU A 118 -2.12 -20.70 -26.22
C LEU A 118 -1.07 -19.61 -25.92
N ILE A 119 0.02 -19.57 -26.69
CA ILE A 119 1.07 -18.55 -26.53
C ILE A 119 0.53 -17.16 -26.92
N MET A 120 -0.27 -17.07 -27.98
CA MET A 120 -0.85 -15.80 -28.43
C MET A 120 -1.82 -15.21 -27.41
N VAL A 121 -2.59 -16.07 -26.73
CA VAL A 121 -3.43 -15.64 -25.60
C VAL A 121 -2.61 -14.98 -24.53
N ALA A 122 -1.57 -15.67 -24.07
CA ALA A 122 -0.78 -15.27 -22.94
C ALA A 122 -0.08 -13.94 -23.26
N LEU A 123 0.39 -13.79 -24.50
CA LEU A 123 0.97 -12.56 -25.01
C LEU A 123 -0.03 -11.40 -25.00
N LEU A 124 -1.22 -11.59 -25.59
CA LEU A 124 -2.26 -10.56 -25.63
C LEU A 124 -2.70 -10.18 -24.23
N PHE A 125 -2.92 -11.16 -23.35
CA PHE A 125 -3.36 -10.94 -21.98
C PHE A 125 -2.34 -10.18 -21.14
N SER A 126 -1.06 -10.59 -21.20
CA SER A 126 0.05 -9.88 -20.56
C SER A 126 0.12 -8.42 -21.02
N SER A 127 0.03 -8.19 -22.33
CA SER A 127 0.14 -6.85 -22.90
C SER A 127 -1.06 -5.95 -22.57
N ASN A 128 -2.29 -6.49 -22.61
CA ASN A 128 -3.50 -5.78 -22.19
C ASN A 128 -3.49 -5.49 -20.68
N GLY A 129 -2.98 -6.40 -19.85
CA GLY A 129 -2.77 -6.16 -18.42
C GLY A 129 -1.81 -5.00 -18.15
N ALA A 130 -0.70 -4.94 -18.89
CA ALA A 130 0.24 -3.82 -18.79
C ALA A 130 -0.41 -2.49 -19.25
N ALA A 131 -1.11 -2.48 -20.39
CA ALA A 131 -1.81 -1.30 -20.89
C ALA A 131 -2.89 -0.82 -19.91
N LEU A 132 -3.65 -1.74 -19.32
CA LEU A 132 -4.68 -1.44 -18.32
C LEU A 132 -4.07 -0.87 -17.04
N ALA A 133 -2.96 -1.44 -16.55
CA ALA A 133 -2.28 -0.94 -15.36
C ALA A 133 -1.81 0.52 -15.55
N ILE A 134 -1.18 0.82 -16.69
CA ILE A 134 -0.77 2.19 -17.00
C ILE A 134 -1.98 3.11 -17.23
N GLY A 135 -3.04 2.63 -17.89
CA GLY A 135 -4.28 3.36 -18.06
C GLY A 135 -4.94 3.72 -16.73
N LEU A 136 -4.96 2.79 -15.77
CA LEU A 136 -5.50 3.02 -14.43
C LEU A 136 -4.65 4.01 -13.63
N MET A 137 -3.32 3.97 -13.78
CA MET A 137 -2.43 4.99 -13.22
C MET A 137 -2.71 6.37 -13.85
N GLY A 138 -2.93 6.43 -15.17
CA GLY A 138 -3.33 7.66 -15.86
C GLY A 138 -4.69 8.21 -15.41
N TYR A 139 -5.63 7.35 -15.05
CA TYR A 139 -6.98 7.74 -14.59
C TYR A 139 -7.01 8.16 -13.12
N LYS A 140 -6.47 7.33 -12.22
CA LYS A 140 -6.51 7.59 -10.77
C LYS A 140 -5.41 8.56 -10.30
N GLY A 141 -4.23 8.51 -10.94
CA GLY A 141 -3.02 9.16 -10.46
C GLY A 141 -2.45 8.49 -9.19
N ASN A 142 -1.22 8.85 -8.83
CA ASN A 142 -0.59 8.43 -7.59
C ASN A 142 0.33 9.56 -7.07
N SER A 143 -0.05 10.17 -5.94
CA SER A 143 0.71 11.27 -5.34
C SER A 143 2.07 10.84 -4.78
N HIS A 144 2.23 9.58 -4.37
CA HIS A 144 3.48 9.09 -3.78
C HIS A 144 4.65 9.06 -4.79
N VAL A 145 4.34 8.90 -6.08
CA VAL A 145 5.32 8.92 -7.17
C VAL A 145 5.15 10.14 -8.08
N GLN A 146 4.43 11.17 -7.61
CA GLN A 146 4.10 12.38 -8.36
C GLN A 146 3.45 12.12 -9.74
N TRP A 147 2.70 11.02 -9.87
CA TRP A 147 1.98 10.69 -11.10
C TRP A 147 0.64 11.43 -11.12
N ASN A 148 0.57 12.51 -11.88
CA ASN A 148 -0.64 13.30 -12.04
C ASN A 148 -1.69 12.58 -12.91
N LYS A 149 -2.97 12.93 -12.74
CA LYS A 149 -4.07 12.37 -13.54
C LYS A 149 -3.96 12.84 -14.99
N VAL A 150 -3.54 11.95 -15.88
CA VAL A 150 -3.32 12.24 -17.31
C VAL A 150 -4.65 12.22 -18.08
N CYS A 151 -5.55 11.29 -17.76
CA CYS A 151 -6.81 11.14 -18.50
C CYS A 151 -7.81 12.29 -18.31
N ASN A 152 -7.64 13.12 -17.27
CA ASN A 152 -8.42 14.35 -17.12
C ASN A 152 -8.02 15.43 -18.15
N VAL A 153 -6.79 15.38 -18.67
CA VAL A 153 -6.26 16.33 -19.65
C VAL A 153 -6.42 15.76 -21.07
N PHE A 154 -6.10 14.48 -21.23
CA PHE A 154 -6.13 13.75 -22.50
C PHE A 154 -7.27 12.73 -22.51
N ASP A 155 -8.49 13.26 -22.43
CA ASP A 155 -9.75 12.51 -22.42
C ASP A 155 -9.89 11.57 -23.63
N LYS A 156 -9.86 12.12 -24.85
CA LYS A 156 -10.04 11.36 -26.09
C LYS A 156 -8.98 10.29 -26.27
N PHE A 157 -7.75 10.58 -25.90
CA PHE A 157 -6.66 9.62 -25.94
C PHE A 157 -6.95 8.44 -25.01
N CYS A 158 -7.33 8.70 -23.76
CA CYS A 158 -7.62 7.63 -22.81
C CYS A 158 -8.86 6.81 -23.20
N ASP A 159 -9.90 7.45 -23.73
CA ASP A 159 -11.09 6.74 -24.24
C ASP A 159 -10.74 5.82 -25.41
N GLN A 160 -9.91 6.29 -26.35
CA GLN A 160 -9.44 5.46 -27.47
C GLN A 160 -8.57 4.28 -27.00
N VAL A 161 -7.68 4.48 -26.02
CA VAL A 161 -6.91 3.38 -25.42
C VAL A 161 -7.84 2.37 -24.76
N ALA A 162 -8.83 2.84 -23.98
CA ALA A 162 -9.79 1.96 -23.32
C ALA A 162 -10.51 1.10 -24.36
N VAL A 163 -11.12 1.71 -25.38
CA VAL A 163 -11.81 0.99 -26.46
C VAL A 163 -10.90 -0.05 -27.13
N ALA A 164 -9.64 0.29 -27.43
CA ALA A 164 -8.69 -0.66 -28.01
C ALA A 164 -8.45 -1.89 -27.11
N VAL A 165 -8.24 -1.67 -25.80
CA VAL A 165 -8.05 -2.75 -24.82
C VAL A 165 -9.30 -3.63 -24.72
N VAL A 166 -10.51 -3.03 -24.70
CA VAL A 166 -11.78 -3.79 -24.70
C VAL A 166 -11.89 -4.67 -25.92
N LEU A 167 -11.65 -4.11 -27.11
CA LEU A 167 -11.73 -4.85 -28.37
C LEU A 167 -10.73 -6.02 -28.40
N SER A 168 -9.52 -5.81 -27.88
CA SER A 168 -8.49 -6.85 -27.78
C SER A 168 -8.92 -7.99 -26.83
N LEU A 169 -9.54 -7.66 -25.68
CA LEU A 169 -10.01 -8.63 -24.70
C LEU A 169 -11.23 -9.43 -25.21
N LEU A 170 -12.19 -8.75 -25.87
CA LEU A 170 -13.37 -9.41 -26.45
C LEU A 170 -13.00 -10.39 -27.55
N GLY A 171 -11.92 -10.13 -28.29
CA GLY A 171 -11.38 -11.05 -29.30
C GLY A 171 -10.94 -12.40 -28.74
N TYR A 172 -10.76 -12.52 -27.42
CA TYR A 172 -10.28 -13.72 -26.77
C TYR A 172 -11.25 -14.34 -25.75
N SER A 173 -12.38 -13.68 -25.45
CA SER A 173 -13.22 -14.07 -24.31
C SER A 173 -13.64 -15.54 -24.28
N ASP A 174 -13.75 -16.12 -23.07
CA ASP A 174 -13.96 -17.54 -22.73
C ASP A 174 -15.06 -18.29 -23.54
N LYS A 175 -15.95 -17.56 -24.22
CA LYS A 175 -16.96 -18.13 -25.14
C LYS A 175 -16.38 -18.63 -26.47
N LEU A 176 -15.18 -18.18 -26.84
CA LEU A 176 -14.62 -18.38 -28.17
C LEU A 176 -13.52 -19.46 -28.22
N ILE A 177 -12.74 -19.71 -27.16
CA ILE A 177 -11.57 -20.61 -27.22
C ILE A 177 -11.57 -21.56 -26.00
N PRO A 178 -11.88 -22.86 -26.17
CA PRO A 178 -11.96 -23.82 -25.08
C PRO A 178 -10.59 -24.47 -24.84
N PRO A 179 -9.69 -23.82 -24.09
CA PRO A 179 -9.02 -24.59 -23.04
C PRO A 179 -8.76 -23.81 -21.74
N LEU A 180 -9.14 -22.54 -21.62
CA LEU A 180 -8.73 -21.70 -20.48
C LEU A 180 -9.77 -21.54 -19.36
N SER A 181 -10.64 -22.53 -19.17
CA SER A 181 -11.60 -22.57 -18.06
C SER A 181 -10.97 -22.62 -16.66
N GLN A 182 -9.66 -22.45 -16.53
CA GLN A 182 -8.92 -22.44 -15.26
C GLN A 182 -8.45 -21.03 -14.82
N PHE A 183 -8.54 -20.00 -15.67
CA PHE A 183 -8.14 -18.61 -15.37
C PHE A 183 -9.31 -17.61 -15.35
N SER A 184 -10.48 -18.02 -14.86
CA SER A 184 -11.69 -17.20 -14.75
C SER A 184 -11.62 -15.93 -13.87
N PRO A 185 -10.70 -15.76 -12.88
CA PRO A 185 -10.75 -14.58 -12.01
C PRO A 185 -10.40 -13.27 -12.72
N LEU A 186 -9.52 -13.30 -13.72
CA LEU A 186 -8.89 -12.09 -14.24
C LEU A 186 -9.61 -11.54 -15.49
N GLU A 187 -10.28 -12.37 -16.28
CA GLU A 187 -11.18 -11.93 -17.36
C GLU A 187 -12.41 -11.19 -16.79
N THR A 188 -12.99 -11.73 -15.71
CA THR A 188 -14.09 -11.10 -14.96
C THR A 188 -13.65 -9.78 -14.33
N ALA A 189 -12.42 -9.73 -13.78
CA ALA A 189 -11.86 -8.51 -13.21
C ALA A 189 -11.56 -7.46 -14.30
N ALA A 190 -11.01 -7.86 -15.45
CA ALA A 190 -10.74 -6.95 -16.56
C ALA A 190 -12.04 -6.42 -17.19
N ALA A 191 -13.06 -7.27 -17.39
CA ALA A 191 -14.38 -6.86 -17.86
C ALA A 191 -15.08 -5.91 -16.87
N ALA A 192 -14.96 -6.15 -15.56
CA ALA A 192 -15.49 -5.25 -14.54
C ALA A 192 -14.75 -3.89 -14.50
N ILE A 193 -13.44 -3.87 -14.74
CA ILE A 193 -12.66 -2.62 -14.80
C ILE A 193 -12.99 -1.85 -16.09
N VAL A 194 -13.18 -2.55 -17.20
CA VAL A 194 -13.60 -2.00 -18.49
C VAL A 194 -15.03 -1.42 -18.42
N ASP A 195 -15.98 -2.12 -17.81
CA ASP A 195 -17.35 -1.65 -17.60
C ASP A 195 -17.40 -0.40 -16.70
N GLU A 196 -16.47 -0.27 -15.75
CA GLU A 196 -16.30 0.94 -14.94
C GLU A 196 -15.71 2.12 -15.74
N ILE A 197 -14.93 1.86 -16.80
CA ILE A 197 -14.36 2.88 -17.70
C ILE A 197 -15.38 3.32 -18.76
N GLU A 198 -16.13 2.40 -19.36
CA GLU A 198 -17.15 2.66 -20.39
C GLU A 198 -18.33 3.48 -19.82
N LYS A 199 -18.73 3.20 -18.57
CA LYS A 199 -19.76 3.99 -17.85
C LYS A 199 -19.30 5.40 -17.45
N GLY A 200 -18.01 5.73 -17.62
CA GLY A 200 -17.45 7.07 -17.42
C GLY A 200 -17.53 7.99 -18.64
N SER A 201 -17.54 7.42 -19.86
CA SER A 201 -17.39 8.19 -21.12
C SER A 201 -18.73 8.69 -21.71
N CYS A 202 -19.87 8.10 -21.34
CA CYS A 202 -21.19 8.64 -21.70
C CYS A 202 -21.91 9.22 -20.47
N ARG A 203 -22.01 10.55 -20.37
CA ARG A 203 -22.93 11.21 -19.42
C ARG A 203 -24.00 12.02 -20.16
N PRO A 204 -25.28 11.82 -19.82
CA PRO A 204 -26.06 12.90 -19.22
C PRO A 204 -26.46 12.60 -17.76
N LYS A 205 -26.90 13.65 -17.07
CA LYS A 205 -27.02 13.84 -15.62
C LYS A 205 -27.97 12.87 -14.88
N GLU A 206 -27.56 12.60 -13.65
CA GLU A 206 -28.36 12.53 -12.41
C GLU A 206 -29.43 11.43 -12.27
N ALA A 207 -29.13 10.46 -11.39
CA ALA A 207 -30.04 9.75 -10.45
C ALA A 207 -29.69 8.25 -10.24
N ASN A 208 -28.44 7.92 -9.85
CA ASN A 208 -28.17 6.77 -8.94
C ASN A 208 -26.70 6.63 -8.49
N THR A 209 -25.85 7.62 -8.77
CA THR A 209 -24.41 7.58 -8.41
C THR A 209 -24.18 7.64 -6.90
N ASN A 210 -25.12 8.21 -6.13
CA ASN A 210 -24.97 8.36 -4.69
C ASN A 210 -24.89 6.99 -3.98
N LYS A 211 -25.66 5.97 -4.36
CA LYS A 211 -25.56 4.68 -3.64
C LYS A 211 -24.24 3.94 -3.90
N LYS A 212 -23.75 3.85 -5.14
CA LYS A 212 -22.49 3.11 -5.44
C LYS A 212 -21.22 3.87 -5.04
N LEU A 213 -21.21 5.21 -5.15
CA LEU A 213 -20.10 6.07 -4.70
C LEU A 213 -20.06 6.19 -3.18
N ILE A 214 -21.22 6.26 -2.51
CA ILE A 214 -21.28 6.20 -1.04
C ILE A 214 -20.90 4.80 -0.57
N VAL A 215 -21.32 3.71 -1.23
CA VAL A 215 -20.90 2.35 -0.86
C VAL A 215 -19.39 2.15 -1.05
N THR A 216 -18.79 2.55 -2.18
CA THR A 216 -17.34 2.37 -2.39
C THR A 216 -16.49 3.33 -1.55
N GLY A 217 -16.94 4.57 -1.36
CA GLY A 217 -16.34 5.51 -0.41
C GLY A 217 -16.47 5.05 1.03
N SER A 218 -17.63 4.50 1.42
CA SER A 218 -17.87 3.88 2.72
C SER A 218 -17.03 2.63 2.90
N MET A 219 -16.83 1.81 1.86
CA MET A 219 -16.01 0.60 1.92
C MET A 219 -14.52 0.93 2.06
N LYS A 220 -14.04 1.99 1.40
CA LYS A 220 -12.65 2.46 1.58
C LYS A 220 -12.46 3.11 2.95
N LYS A 221 -13.40 3.96 3.38
CA LYS A 221 -13.41 4.54 4.73
C LYS A 221 -13.50 3.46 5.82
N GLU A 222 -14.28 2.41 5.60
CA GLU A 222 -14.41 1.25 6.48
C GLU A 222 -13.14 0.39 6.47
N ARG A 223 -12.46 0.24 5.32
CA ARG A 223 -11.16 -0.44 5.24
C ARG A 223 -10.08 0.34 5.99
N ASP A 224 -10.01 1.65 5.81
CA ASP A 224 -9.05 2.52 6.51
C ASP A 224 -9.34 2.52 8.03
N ARG A 225 -10.63 2.55 8.43
CA ARG A 225 -11.05 2.40 9.83
C ARG A 225 -10.62 1.05 10.42
N ARG A 226 -10.77 -0.05 9.68
CA ARG A 226 -10.34 -1.40 10.09
C ARG A 226 -8.81 -1.52 10.18
N GLY A 227 -8.09 -0.84 9.29
CA GLY A 227 -6.62 -0.75 9.33
C GLY A 227 -6.15 -0.07 10.62
N LYS A 228 -6.68 1.13 10.91
CA LYS A 228 -6.37 1.86 12.16
C LYS A 228 -6.76 1.08 13.41
N MET A 229 -7.88 0.36 13.38
CA MET A 229 -8.28 -0.50 14.51
C MET A 229 -7.26 -1.63 14.71
N ALA A 230 -6.77 -2.26 13.64
CA ALA A 230 -5.75 -3.30 13.73
C ALA A 230 -4.43 -2.75 14.30
N GLU A 231 -3.97 -1.58 13.83
CA GLU A 231 -2.77 -0.93 14.36
C GLU A 231 -2.91 -0.61 15.87
N ASN A 232 -4.08 -0.15 16.31
CA ASN A 232 -4.34 0.09 17.74
C ASN A 232 -4.32 -1.21 18.55
N TYR A 233 -4.79 -2.34 17.97
CA TYR A 233 -4.70 -3.65 18.61
C TYR A 233 -3.27 -4.16 18.71
N ASP A 234 -2.46 -3.96 17.67
CA ASP A 234 -1.05 -4.34 17.68
C ASP A 234 -0.27 -3.52 18.72
N LEU A 235 -0.57 -2.21 18.82
CA LEU A 235 -0.02 -1.35 19.87
C LEU A 235 -0.45 -1.81 21.27
N LEU A 236 -1.73 -2.12 21.45
CA LEU A 236 -2.25 -2.62 22.73
C LEU A 236 -1.57 -3.94 23.13
N GLN A 237 -1.40 -4.86 22.19
CA GLN A 237 -0.71 -6.12 22.42
C GLN A 237 0.76 -5.92 22.83
N SER A 238 1.44 -4.91 22.26
CA SER A 238 2.83 -4.59 22.63
C SER A 238 2.99 -4.05 24.06
N MET A 239 1.93 -3.50 24.64
CA MET A 239 1.93 -2.96 26.01
C MET A 239 1.59 -4.02 27.07
N LEU A 240 1.10 -5.20 26.66
CA LEU A 240 0.68 -6.25 27.58
C LEU A 240 1.82 -7.23 27.84
N PRO A 241 2.33 -7.35 29.09
CA PRO A 241 3.46 -8.21 29.40
C PRO A 241 3.17 -9.71 29.23
N THR A 242 1.89 -10.10 29.26
CA THR A 242 1.44 -11.51 29.23
C THR A 242 1.24 -12.08 27.83
N LEU A 243 1.09 -11.25 26.80
CA LEU A 243 0.72 -11.66 25.43
C LEU A 243 1.88 -11.64 24.42
N THR A 244 3.08 -11.25 24.86
CA THR A 244 4.31 -11.16 24.05
C THR A 244 4.87 -12.52 23.60
N LEU A 245 4.28 -13.64 24.03
CA LEU A 245 4.72 -15.01 23.69
C LEU A 245 3.82 -15.74 22.68
N LEU A 246 2.73 -15.13 22.18
CA LEU A 246 1.81 -15.75 21.22
C LEU A 246 1.63 -14.87 19.96
N PRO A 247 2.27 -15.22 18.81
CA PRO A 247 2.21 -14.42 17.58
C PRO A 247 0.85 -14.45 16.85
N LYS A 248 -0.16 -15.15 17.39
CA LYS A 248 -1.54 -15.18 16.89
C LYS A 248 -2.56 -15.13 18.03
N ALA A 249 -2.64 -13.99 18.72
CA ALA A 249 -3.66 -13.77 19.74
C ALA A 249 -5.00 -13.36 19.09
N ASN A 250 -6.12 -13.94 19.55
CA ASN A 250 -7.46 -13.54 19.13
C ASN A 250 -7.85 -12.19 19.76
N ARG A 251 -8.60 -11.34 19.05
CA ARG A 251 -8.93 -9.97 19.51
C ARG A 251 -9.68 -9.95 20.85
N GLU A 252 -10.53 -10.95 21.08
CA GLU A 252 -11.27 -11.12 22.33
C GLU A 252 -10.34 -11.40 23.51
N MET A 253 -9.30 -12.20 23.30
CA MET A 253 -8.30 -12.52 24.32
C MET A 253 -7.46 -11.29 24.66
N ILE A 254 -7.11 -10.47 23.66
CA ILE A 254 -6.41 -9.20 23.89
C ILE A 254 -7.26 -8.27 24.78
N LEU A 255 -8.57 -8.16 24.53
CA LEU A 255 -9.45 -7.34 25.38
C LEU A 255 -9.58 -7.87 26.81
N ALA A 256 -9.75 -9.18 26.97
CA ALA A 256 -9.93 -9.80 28.28
C ALA A 256 -8.68 -9.65 29.16
N GLU A 257 -7.51 -9.90 28.59
CA GLU A 257 -6.22 -9.71 29.27
C GLU A 257 -5.96 -8.23 29.59
N THR A 258 -6.28 -7.32 28.65
CA THR A 258 -6.16 -5.87 28.88
C THR A 258 -7.01 -5.43 30.07
N THR A 259 -8.27 -5.85 30.12
CA THR A 259 -9.20 -5.46 31.18
C THR A 259 -8.71 -5.95 32.54
N THR A 260 -8.24 -7.20 32.59
CA THR A 260 -7.68 -7.80 33.81
C THR A 260 -6.41 -7.06 34.26
N TYR A 261 -5.54 -6.69 33.32
CA TYR A 261 -4.31 -5.96 33.61
C TYR A 261 -4.60 -4.55 34.12
N ILE A 262 -5.54 -3.82 33.51
CA ILE A 262 -5.96 -2.49 33.99
C ILE A 262 -6.51 -2.58 35.41
N GLN A 263 -7.38 -3.54 35.70
CA GLN A 263 -7.92 -3.73 37.05
C GLN A 263 -6.83 -4.04 38.09
N SER A 264 -5.83 -4.83 37.70
CA SER A 264 -4.66 -5.12 38.54
C SER A 264 -3.86 -3.85 38.83
N LEU A 265 -3.61 -3.02 37.81
CA LEU A 265 -2.90 -1.75 37.96
C LEU A 265 -3.70 -0.75 38.82
N GLU A 266 -5.01 -0.62 38.62
CA GLU A 266 -5.86 0.24 39.44
C GLU A 266 -5.87 -0.19 40.91
N LYS A 267 -5.91 -1.51 41.17
CA LYS A 267 -5.80 -2.06 42.52
C LYS A 267 -4.45 -1.76 43.14
N GLU A 268 -3.36 -1.87 42.38
CA GLU A 268 -2.02 -1.56 42.89
C GLU A 268 -1.83 -0.06 43.10
N ILE A 269 -2.37 0.81 42.24
CA ILE A 269 -2.37 2.27 42.45
C ILE A 269 -3.11 2.60 43.76
N LYS A 270 -4.30 2.04 43.97
CA LYS A 270 -5.07 2.26 45.20
C LYS A 270 -4.32 1.77 46.44
N ARG A 271 -3.68 0.61 46.34
CA ARG A 271 -2.83 0.07 47.41
C ARG A 271 -1.64 0.99 47.70
N LEU A 272 -0.98 1.50 46.66
CA LEU A 272 0.14 2.44 46.79
C LEU A 272 -0.32 3.77 47.38
N GLU A 273 -1.51 4.26 47.06
CA GLU A 273 -2.10 5.46 47.65
C GLU A 273 -2.46 5.26 49.13
N GLU A 274 -3.01 4.10 49.51
CA GLU A 274 -3.26 3.75 50.92
C GLU A 274 -1.96 3.63 51.70
N LEU A 275 -0.93 3.00 51.12
CA LEU A 275 0.41 2.95 51.69
C LEU A 275 1.02 4.35 51.81
N ASN A 276 0.84 5.22 50.81
CA ASN A 276 1.35 6.59 50.82
C ASN A 276 0.60 7.47 51.85
N LYS A 277 -0.70 7.26 52.05
CA LYS A 277 -1.50 7.96 53.07
C LYS A 277 -1.09 7.55 54.49
N ASN A 278 -0.85 6.26 54.71
CA ASN A 278 -0.30 5.75 55.96
C ASN A 278 1.13 6.26 56.18
N SER A 279 1.93 6.28 55.12
CA SER A 279 3.29 6.82 55.13
C SER A 279 3.32 8.34 55.33
N SER A 280 2.33 9.10 54.88
CA SER A 280 2.28 10.57 55.02
C SER A 280 1.97 10.99 56.46
N SER A 281 1.18 10.19 57.20
CA SER A 281 1.02 10.35 58.66
C SER A 281 2.33 10.11 59.41
N ASP A 282 3.20 9.22 58.91
CA ASP A 282 4.50 8.89 59.52
C ASP A 282 5.66 9.76 58.97
N GLN A 283 5.58 10.27 57.74
CA GLN A 283 6.65 11.01 57.03
C GLN A 283 6.65 12.50 57.32
N ALA A 284 5.56 13.09 57.83
CA ALA A 284 5.58 14.49 58.28
C ALA A 284 6.55 14.74 59.45
N LYS A 285 7.05 13.67 60.10
CA LYS A 285 8.06 13.74 61.17
C LYS A 285 9.47 13.28 60.77
N LEU A 286 9.71 12.71 59.58
CA LEU A 286 10.95 11.92 59.35
C LEU A 286 11.74 12.17 58.04
N LEU A 287 11.57 13.25 57.29
CA LEU A 287 12.48 13.54 56.15
C LEU A 287 13.00 14.97 56.13
N LYS A 288 13.53 15.38 57.29
CA LYS A 288 14.61 16.37 57.42
C LYS A 288 16.00 15.75 57.18
N GLY A 289 16.08 14.59 56.52
CA GLY A 289 17.34 13.95 56.20
C GLY A 289 17.20 12.60 55.53
N LYS A 290 17.44 12.54 54.21
CA LYS A 290 18.39 11.60 53.59
C LYS A 290 18.41 11.82 52.07
N ILE A 291 19.54 12.35 51.60
CA ILE A 291 19.96 12.33 50.21
C ILE A 291 20.26 10.86 49.87
N HIS A 292 19.52 10.26 48.94
CA HIS A 292 19.89 8.96 48.38
C HIS A 292 20.62 9.15 47.04
N LEU A 293 21.92 8.90 47.09
CA LEU A 293 22.80 8.68 45.95
C LEU A 293 22.22 7.61 45.03
N PHE A 294 22.06 7.91 43.74
CA PHE A 294 21.92 6.92 42.69
C PHE A 294 22.93 7.15 41.56
N ASN A 295 23.30 6.03 40.97
CA ASN A 295 24.52 5.76 40.23
C ASN A 295 24.43 6.32 38.80
N SER A 296 25.43 7.09 38.37
CA SER A 296 25.50 7.68 37.03
C SER A 296 25.68 6.60 35.97
N ASP A 297 24.64 6.34 35.17
CA ASP A 297 24.75 5.52 33.97
C ASP A 297 25.57 6.27 32.91
N ARG A 298 26.70 5.66 32.47
CA ARG A 298 27.72 6.25 31.59
C ARG A 298 27.24 6.62 30.17
N ASN A 299 25.94 6.53 29.87
CA ASN A 299 25.35 6.80 28.56
C ASN A 299 24.44 8.04 28.52
N SER A 300 24.27 8.74 29.65
CA SER A 300 23.52 9.99 29.73
C SER A 300 24.48 11.18 29.65
N SER A 301 24.21 12.13 28.76
CA SER A 301 25.01 13.35 28.62
C SER A 301 24.13 14.59 28.69
N ILE A 302 24.63 15.64 29.35
CA ILE A 302 23.98 16.96 29.37
C ILE A 302 25.01 17.97 28.86
N ASN A 303 24.67 18.64 27.77
CA ASN A 303 25.38 19.80 27.27
C ASN A 303 24.60 21.06 27.63
N VAL A 304 25.27 22.06 28.20
CA VAL A 304 24.64 23.35 28.52
C VAL A 304 25.42 24.46 27.84
N THR A 305 24.75 25.24 27.01
CA THR A 305 25.33 26.44 26.39
C THR A 305 24.59 27.66 26.91
N VAL A 306 25.32 28.63 27.46
CA VAL A 306 24.73 29.83 28.05
C VAL A 306 25.05 31.02 27.17
N SER A 307 24.02 31.78 26.80
CA SER A 307 24.17 33.06 26.10
C SER A 307 23.42 34.13 26.88
N SER A 308 24.16 34.95 27.64
CA SER A 308 23.62 35.98 28.53
C SER A 308 22.64 35.41 29.57
N ASN A 309 21.34 35.62 29.39
CA ASN A 309 20.28 35.16 30.32
C ASN A 309 19.53 33.93 29.80
N VAL A 310 19.86 33.45 28.60
CA VAL A 310 19.23 32.28 27.98
C VAL A 310 20.19 31.10 28.06
N ALA A 311 19.72 30.01 28.66
CA ALA A 311 20.43 28.75 28.75
C ALA A 311 19.80 27.71 27.82
N PHE A 312 20.65 27.05 27.04
CA PHE A 312 20.30 25.93 26.17
C PHE A 312 20.76 24.64 26.82
N PHE A 313 19.82 23.78 27.18
CA PHE A 313 20.08 22.45 27.75
C PHE A 313 19.85 21.39 26.67
N GLY A 314 20.90 20.69 26.27
CA GLY A 314 20.84 19.49 25.44
C GLY A 314 21.03 18.27 26.31
N ILE A 315 19.96 17.52 26.56
CA ILE A 315 19.94 16.35 27.45
C ILE A 315 19.77 15.11 26.58
N GLN A 316 20.67 14.15 26.71
CA GLN A 316 20.61 12.86 26.05
C GLN A 316 20.58 11.78 27.12
N SER A 317 19.56 10.92 27.10
CA SER A 317 19.37 9.88 28.10
C SER A 317 18.71 8.64 27.52
N VAL A 318 18.70 7.55 28.27
CA VAL A 318 17.90 6.37 27.95
C VAL A 318 16.43 6.67 28.25
N ASN A 319 15.53 6.27 27.36
CA ASN A 319 14.10 6.51 27.58
C ASN A 319 13.60 5.73 28.80
N ARG A 320 13.23 6.44 29.87
CA ARG A 320 12.65 5.89 31.11
C ARG A 320 11.30 6.55 31.41
N PRO A 321 10.32 5.83 31.98
CA PRO A 321 9.07 6.44 32.43
C PRO A 321 9.38 7.55 33.44
N ARG A 322 8.66 8.69 33.34
CA ARG A 322 8.78 9.89 34.20
C ARG A 322 10.01 10.77 34.03
N LEU A 323 11.02 10.35 33.24
CA LEU A 323 12.26 11.12 33.07
C LEU A 323 12.02 12.59 32.67
N VAL A 324 11.17 12.83 31.66
CA VAL A 324 10.88 14.20 31.20
C VAL A 324 10.20 14.99 32.33
N THR A 325 9.27 14.40 33.05
CA THR A 325 8.58 15.03 34.18
C THR A 325 9.57 15.42 35.29
N ASP A 326 10.49 14.53 35.64
CA ASP A 326 11.50 14.78 36.66
C ASP A 326 12.42 15.95 36.27
N ILE A 327 12.80 16.03 35.00
CA ILE A 327 13.59 17.15 34.46
C ILE A 327 12.82 18.47 34.55
N PHE A 328 11.53 18.48 34.17
CA PHE A 328 10.71 19.70 34.27
C PHE A 328 10.39 20.10 35.70
N MET A 329 10.31 19.15 36.64
CA MET A 329 10.22 19.46 38.07
C MET A 329 11.47 20.17 38.60
N VAL A 330 12.66 19.83 38.10
CA VAL A 330 13.90 20.56 38.44
C VAL A 330 13.84 22.00 37.93
N PHE A 331 13.34 22.22 36.70
CA PHE A 331 13.18 23.58 36.17
C PHE A 331 12.18 24.41 36.98
N ASP A 332 11.05 23.81 37.39
CA ASP A 332 10.05 24.46 38.24
C ASP A 332 10.60 24.79 39.63
N TYR A 333 11.35 23.86 40.24
CA TYR A 333 12.00 24.06 41.53
C TYR A 333 12.97 25.26 41.53
N HIS A 334 13.71 25.44 40.43
CA HIS A 334 14.65 26.56 40.26
C HIS A 334 14.01 27.83 39.65
N LYS A 335 12.67 27.87 39.49
CA LYS A 335 11.92 28.99 38.90
C LYS A 335 12.46 29.43 37.53
N VAL A 336 12.81 28.44 36.71
CA VAL A 336 13.33 28.65 35.36
C VAL A 336 12.17 28.83 34.38
N GLU A 337 12.21 29.88 33.56
CA GLU A 337 11.18 30.12 32.56
C GLU A 337 11.53 29.41 31.25
N VAL A 338 10.82 28.33 30.94
CA VAL A 338 11.07 27.55 29.72
C VAL A 338 10.41 28.21 28.52
N LEU A 339 11.22 28.66 27.55
CA LEU A 339 10.75 29.30 26.32
C LEU A 339 10.36 28.27 25.24
N ALA A 340 11.13 27.20 25.13
CA ALA A 340 10.88 26.13 24.15
C ALA A 340 11.50 24.81 24.61
N ALA A 341 10.84 23.70 24.29
CA ALA A 341 11.36 22.36 24.53
C ALA A 341 11.05 21.45 23.35
N ASN A 342 12.09 20.78 22.84
CA ASN A 342 12.00 19.81 21.74
C ASN A 342 12.42 18.44 22.26
N VAL A 343 11.57 17.43 22.03
CA VAL A 343 11.82 16.04 22.42
C VAL A 343 11.92 15.19 21.17
N VAL A 344 13.03 14.46 21.04
CA VAL A 344 13.28 13.48 19.98
C VAL A 344 13.54 12.13 20.63
N VAL A 345 12.82 11.10 20.22
CA VAL A 345 12.98 9.74 20.77
C VAL A 345 13.39 8.79 19.65
N ASN A 346 14.59 8.20 19.77
CA ASN A 346 15.15 7.24 18.83
C ASN A 346 15.31 5.88 19.52
N GLN A 347 14.46 4.89 19.20
CA GLN A 347 14.45 3.49 19.68
C GLN A 347 14.68 3.27 21.20
N LYS A 348 15.85 3.59 21.75
CA LYS A 348 16.20 3.50 23.18
C LYS A 348 16.73 4.79 23.80
N GLN A 349 16.95 5.85 23.01
CA GLN A 349 17.57 7.10 23.44
C GLN A 349 16.61 8.27 23.26
N LEU A 350 16.46 9.08 24.31
CA LEU A 350 15.68 10.30 24.34
C LEU A 350 16.64 11.50 24.32
N THR A 351 16.40 12.42 23.40
CA THR A 351 17.11 13.70 23.29
C THR A 351 16.11 14.83 23.56
N LEU A 352 16.33 15.55 24.65
CA LEU A 352 15.52 16.69 25.08
C LEU A 352 16.37 17.96 24.94
N THR A 353 15.91 18.90 24.11
CA THR A 353 16.54 20.21 23.94
C THR A 353 15.64 21.28 24.54
N VAL A 354 16.09 21.98 25.57
CA VAL A 354 15.32 23.01 26.27
C VAL A 354 16.03 24.36 26.13
N THR A 355 15.28 25.37 25.72
CA THR A 355 15.69 26.77 25.75
C THR A 355 14.94 27.45 26.89
N ALA A 356 15.66 28.01 27.85
CA ALA A 356 15.06 28.60 29.03
C ALA A 356 15.79 29.86 29.50
N VAL A 357 15.06 30.75 30.16
CA VAL A 357 15.59 31.95 30.81
C VAL A 357 15.83 31.65 32.28
N VAL A 358 17.04 31.92 32.76
CA VAL A 358 17.41 31.72 34.16
C VAL A 358 17.53 33.08 34.83
N ASN A 359 16.58 33.42 35.69
CA ASN A 359 16.59 34.66 36.46
C ASN A 359 17.49 34.51 37.71
N GLY A 360 18.76 34.93 37.62
CA GLY A 360 19.70 34.91 38.75
C GLY A 360 21.16 35.02 38.33
N ASN A 361 22.09 34.96 39.30
CA ASN A 361 23.54 34.93 39.05
C ASN A 361 23.89 33.69 38.21
N GLY A 362 23.98 33.88 36.89
CA GLY A 362 23.71 32.85 35.88
C GLY A 362 24.55 31.58 36.03
N GLU A 363 25.84 31.71 36.33
CA GLU A 363 26.77 30.58 36.27
C GLU A 363 26.59 29.57 37.42
N ASN A 364 26.42 30.06 38.66
CA ASN A 364 26.27 29.19 39.84
C ASN A 364 24.90 28.48 39.88
N THR A 365 23.86 29.14 39.39
CA THR A 365 22.51 28.56 39.36
C THR A 365 22.41 27.51 38.27
N ILE A 366 23.04 27.72 37.11
CA ILE A 366 23.06 26.77 36.00
C ILE A 366 23.83 25.50 36.38
N GLU A 367 24.94 25.60 37.12
CA GLU A 367 25.68 24.43 37.63
C GLU A 367 24.92 23.66 38.73
N LYS A 368 24.01 24.33 39.47
CA LYS A 368 23.08 23.64 40.38
C LYS A 368 22.00 22.88 39.61
N ILE A 369 21.35 23.55 38.67
CA ILE A 369 20.35 22.93 37.79
C ILE A 369 20.95 21.73 37.05
N LYS A 370 22.15 21.87 36.49
CA LYS A 370 22.86 20.78 35.82
C LYS A 370 23.09 19.59 36.73
N ARG A 371 23.54 19.81 37.97
CA ARG A 371 23.74 18.73 38.95
C ARG A 371 22.42 18.04 39.31
N ASP A 372 21.35 18.80 39.51
CA ASP A 372 20.05 18.24 39.88
C ASP A 372 19.43 17.45 38.71
N ILE A 373 19.66 17.85 37.45
CA ILE A 373 19.25 17.07 36.28
C ILE A 373 20.11 15.79 36.17
N VAL A 374 21.43 15.86 36.40
CA VAL A 374 22.31 14.66 36.43
C VAL A 374 21.84 13.65 37.48
N LEU A 375 21.37 14.10 38.65
CA LEU A 375 20.86 13.21 39.70
C LEU A 375 19.58 12.47 39.31
N ASN A 376 18.84 12.98 38.33
CA ASN A 376 17.58 12.41 37.84
C ASN A 376 17.74 11.62 36.52
N LEU A 377 18.96 11.55 35.97
CA LEU A 377 19.33 10.77 34.76
C LEU A 377 19.90 9.41 35.16
#